data_AF-A0A958TYV1-F1
#
_entry.id   AF-A0A958TYV1-F1
#
_cell.length_a   1.000
_cell.length_b   1.000
_cell.length_c   1.000
_cell.angle_alpha   90.00
_cell.angle_beta   90.00
_cell.angle_gamma   90.00
#
_symmetry.space_group_name_H-M   'P 1'
#
loop_
_entity.id
_entity.type
_entity.pdbx_description
1 polymer ?
#
loop_
_entity_poly.entity_id
_entity_poly.type
_entity_poly.pdbx_seq_one_letter_code
_entity_poly.pdbx_strand_id
1 'polypeptide(L)'
;MRASRGGRKDATGVISLDTYYIYDVYGNLTFVLPPKLSEQILTNGNIPSTLMDELGYQYRYGHRNRAIMKKIPECNRWGKD
;
A
#
# COMPACT_ATOMS: atom_id res chain seq x y z
N MET A 1 -7.60 -4.45 -22.53
CA MET A 1 -7.89 -4.49 -21.08
C MET A 1 -8.71 -3.26 -20.74
N ARG A 2 -9.89 -3.40 -20.12
CA ARG A 2 -10.77 -2.27 -19.76
C ARG A 2 -10.98 -2.31 -18.25
N ALA A 3 -10.34 -1.40 -17.53
CA ALA A 3 -10.54 -1.24 -16.09
C ALA A 3 -11.67 -0.23 -15.88
N SER A 4 -12.79 -0.69 -15.33
CA SER A 4 -13.92 0.17 -14.97
C SER A 4 -13.68 0.81 -13.60
N ARG A 5 -13.65 2.15 -13.63
CA ARG A 5 -13.99 3.16 -12.60
C ARG A 5 -13.90 2.76 -11.12
N GLY A 6 -13.03 3.49 -10.41
CA GLY A 6 -13.36 4.36 -9.27
C GLY A 6 -13.95 3.69 -8.03
N GLY A 7 -13.33 3.92 -6.89
CA GLY A 7 -13.67 3.32 -5.59
C GLY A 7 -15.15 3.21 -5.29
N ARG A 8 -15.53 2.09 -4.67
CA ARG A 8 -16.89 1.81 -4.24
C ARG A 8 -17.37 2.94 -3.34
N LYS A 9 -18.31 3.74 -3.84
CA LYS A 9 -19.05 4.71 -3.03
C LYS A 9 -20.20 3.94 -2.39
N ASP A 10 -20.32 3.99 -1.07
CA ASP A 10 -21.52 3.49 -0.40
C ASP A 10 -22.73 4.37 -0.75
N ALA A 11 -23.94 3.88 -0.47
CA ALA A 11 -25.20 4.53 -0.87
C ALA A 11 -25.35 5.98 -0.35
N THR A 12 -24.53 6.38 0.62
CA THR A 12 -24.45 7.72 1.21
C THR A 12 -23.45 8.65 0.51
N GLY A 13 -22.76 8.17 -0.53
CA GLY A 13 -21.72 8.94 -1.22
C GLY A 13 -20.41 9.04 -0.45
N VAL A 14 -20.27 8.31 0.67
CA VAL A 14 -19.02 8.20 1.39
C VAL A 14 -18.09 7.27 0.59
N ILE A 15 -16.80 7.58 0.66
CA ILE A 15 -15.76 6.75 0.07
C ILE A 15 -15.30 5.82 1.18
N SER A 16 -15.50 4.52 1.04
CA SER A 16 -14.99 3.55 2.01
C SER A 16 -13.46 3.54 1.91
N LEU A 17 -12.79 4.03 2.96
CA LEU A 17 -11.34 4.04 3.06
C LEU A 17 -10.87 2.78 3.78
N ASP A 18 -10.47 1.78 2.99
CA ASP A 18 -10.03 0.48 3.49
C ASP A 18 -8.51 0.42 3.66
N THR A 19 -8.07 -0.40 4.62
CA THR A 19 -6.66 -0.77 4.74
C THR A 19 -6.38 -1.96 3.83
N TYR A 20 -5.46 -1.82 2.89
CA TYR A 20 -5.10 -2.90 1.96
C TYR A 20 -3.77 -3.55 2.37
N TYR A 21 -3.76 -4.89 2.43
CA TYR A 21 -2.58 -5.70 2.67
C TYR A 21 -2.15 -6.35 1.35
N ILE A 22 -0.95 -6.01 0.87
CA ILE A 22 -0.41 -6.57 -0.37
C ILE A 22 0.60 -7.64 -0.03
N TYR A 23 0.39 -8.82 -0.59
CA TYR A 23 1.26 -9.97 -0.45
C TYR A 23 2.00 -10.25 -1.76
N ASP A 24 3.24 -10.72 -1.66
CA ASP A 24 3.95 -11.27 -2.82
C ASP A 24 3.42 -12.67 -3.19
N VAL A 25 3.97 -13.24 -4.27
CA VAL A 25 3.64 -14.59 -4.75
C VAL A 25 4.00 -15.70 -3.77
N TYR A 26 4.83 -15.40 -2.77
CA TYR A 26 5.26 -16.33 -1.71
C TYR A 26 4.43 -16.15 -0.42
N GLY A 27 3.44 -15.26 -0.41
CA GLY A 27 2.59 -14.98 0.75
C GLY A 27 3.22 -14.05 1.79
N ASN A 28 4.33 -13.39 1.49
CA ASN A 28 4.93 -12.41 2.39
C ASN A 28 4.24 -11.06 2.28
N LEU A 29 3.95 -10.41 3.42
CA LEU A 29 3.31 -9.09 3.45
C LEU A 29 4.30 -8.00 3.00
N THR A 30 4.26 -7.58 1.74
CA THR A 30 5.21 -6.60 1.20
C THR A 30 4.80 -5.15 1.46
N PHE A 31 3.49 -4.87 1.47
CA PHE A 31 3.00 -3.51 1.67
C PHE A 31 1.72 -3.45 2.49
N VAL A 32 1.58 -2.38 3.28
CA VAL A 32 0.32 -2.02 3.94
C VAL A 32 -0.06 -0.61 3.49
N LEU A 33 -1.22 -0.49 2.87
CA LEU A 33 -1.77 0.78 2.40
C LEU A 33 -2.79 1.28 3.44
N PRO A 34 -2.49 2.34 4.19
CA PRO A 34 -3.45 2.89 5.13
C PRO A 34 -4.62 3.59 4.40
N PRO A 35 -5.73 3.85 5.11
CA PRO A 35 -6.91 4.56 4.58
C PRO A 35 -6.56 5.83 3.79
N LYS A 36 -5.64 6.67 4.30
CA LYS A 36 -5.17 7.90 3.64
C LYS A 36 -4.52 7.65 2.28
N LEU A 37 -3.77 6.55 2.15
CA LEU A 37 -3.15 6.18 0.88
C LEU A 37 -4.19 5.57 -0.07
N SER A 38 -5.15 4.80 0.48
CA SER A 38 -6.24 4.21 -0.29
C SER A 38 -7.10 5.27 -1.00
N GLU A 39 -7.34 6.42 -0.35
CA GLU A 39 -8.08 7.55 -0.94
C GLU A 39 -7.45 8.03 -2.25
N GLN A 40 -6.13 8.11 -2.30
CA GLN A 40 -5.37 8.56 -3.46
C GLN A 40 -5.42 7.53 -4.60
N ILE A 41 -5.50 6.24 -4.27
CA ILE A 41 -5.55 5.13 -5.24
C ILE A 41 -6.86 5.14 -6.02
N LEU A 42 -7.97 5.45 -5.35
CA LEU A 42 -9.31 5.40 -5.94
C LEU A 42 -9.49 6.40 -7.09
N THR A 43 -8.66 7.45 -7.13
CA THR A 43 -8.73 8.50 -8.15
C THR A 43 -8.07 8.08 -9.45
N ASN A 44 -6.89 7.43 -9.39
CA ASN A 44 -6.04 7.21 -10.58
C ASN A 44 -5.59 5.75 -10.81
N GLY A 45 -5.90 4.82 -9.90
CA GLY A 45 -5.52 3.41 -10.02
C GLY A 45 -4.01 3.15 -10.02
N ASN A 46 -3.21 4.17 -9.68
CA ASN A 46 -1.76 4.11 -9.64
C ASN A 46 -1.27 4.71 -8.32
N ILE A 47 -0.32 4.05 -7.67
CA ILE A 47 0.29 4.51 -6.41
C ILE A 47 1.61 5.19 -6.77
N PRO A 48 1.73 6.53 -6.68
CA PRO A 48 3.01 7.18 -6.90
C PRO A 48 3.98 6.80 -5.78
N SER A 49 5.25 6.57 -6.14
CA SER A 49 6.29 6.12 -5.22
C SER A 49 6.50 7.08 -4.04
N THR A 50 6.31 8.39 -4.26
CA THR A 50 6.43 9.42 -3.22
C THR A 50 5.37 9.24 -2.12
N LEU A 51 4.11 9.05 -2.48
CA LEU A 51 3.03 8.75 -1.53
C LEU A 51 3.24 7.41 -0.81
N MET A 52 3.81 6.44 -1.52
CA MET A 52 4.16 5.14 -0.92
C MET A 52 5.28 5.28 0.12
N ASP A 53 6.21 6.20 -0.10
CA ASP A 53 7.30 6.50 0.83
C ASP A 53 6.83 7.36 2.02
N GLU A 54 5.84 8.22 1.82
CA GLU A 54 5.28 9.09 2.84
C GLU A 54 4.26 8.39 3.74
N LEU A 55 3.37 7.56 3.17
CA LEU A 55 2.22 6.98 3.88
C LEU A 55 2.24 5.45 3.92
N GLY A 56 2.93 4.79 3.01
CA GLY A 56 2.94 3.33 2.89
C GLY A 56 3.92 2.67 3.84
N TYR A 57 3.52 1.56 4.46
CA TYR A 57 4.48 0.66 5.10
C TYR A 57 5.02 -0.31 4.06
N GLN A 58 6.33 -0.47 4.02
CA GLN A 58 6.99 -1.36 3.06
C GLN A 58 7.90 -2.33 3.79
N TYR A 59 7.84 -3.59 3.38
CA TYR A 59 8.65 -4.67 3.95
C TYR A 59 9.39 -5.37 2.82
N ARG A 60 10.68 -5.66 3.05
CA ARG A 60 11.44 -6.53 2.15
C ARG A 60 11.84 -7.79 2.88
N TYR A 61 11.65 -8.90 2.20
CA TYR A 61 11.99 -10.21 2.69
C TYR A 61 13.26 -10.72 2.01
N GLY A 62 14.10 -11.40 2.79
CA GLY A 62 15.23 -12.14 2.26
C GLY A 62 14.80 -13.52 1.74
N HIS A 63 15.75 -14.26 1.16
CA HIS A 63 15.54 -15.62 0.63
C HIS A 63 14.92 -16.61 1.64
N ARG A 64 15.07 -16.37 2.95
CA ARG A 64 14.55 -17.25 4.02
C ARG A 64 13.18 -16.82 4.56
N ASN A 65 12.39 -16.05 3.79
CA ASN A 65 11.09 -15.49 4.20
C ASN A 65 11.13 -14.74 5.55
N ARG A 66 12.26 -14.12 5.87
CA ARG A 66 12.38 -13.22 7.02
C ARG A 66 12.38 -11.78 6.53
N ALA A 67 11.62 -10.92 7.19
CA ALA A 67 11.69 -9.48 6.96
C ALA A 67 13.12 -9.01 7.31
N ILE A 68 13.79 -8.43 6.34
CA ILE A 68 15.18 -7.94 6.46
C ILE A 68 15.24 -6.41 6.41
N MET A 69 14.17 -5.78 5.93
CA MET A 69 14.06 -4.33 5.90
C MET A 69 12.62 -3.91 6.10
N LYS A 70 12.47 -2.84 6.87
CA LYS A 70 11.23 -2.12 7.05
C LYS A 70 11.44 -0.68 6.65
N LYS A 71 10.55 -0.15 5.81
CA LYS A 71 10.44 1.29 5.56
C LYS A 71 9.18 1.78 6.26
N ILE A 72 9.39 2.71 7.19
CA ILE A 72 8.31 3.35 7.94
C ILE A 72 7.88 4.57 7.12
N PRO A 73 6.56 4.85 7.02
CA PRO A 73 6.06 6.11 6.47
C PRO A 73 6.77 7.30 7.12
N GLU A 74 6.98 8.36 6.35
CA GLU A 74 7.71 9.58 6.72
C GLU A 74 9.24 9.39 6.94
N CYS A 75 9.73 8.14 6.92
CA CYS A 75 11.15 7.83 6.92
C CYS A 75 11.58 7.39 5.52
N ASN A 76 12.17 8.31 4.74
CA ASN A 76 12.66 8.00 3.40
C ASN A 76 13.92 7.10 3.36
N ARG A 77 14.13 6.26 4.38
CA ARG A 77 15.28 5.37 4.51
C ARG A 77 14.82 3.99 4.98
N TRP A 78 15.41 2.95 4.40
CA TRP A 78 15.22 1.58 4.86
C TRP A 78 15.96 1.36 6.19
N GLY A 79 15.23 0.94 7.22
CA GLY A 79 15.83 0.39 8.43
C GLY A 79 16.23 -1.06 8.17
N LYS A 80 17.46 -1.43 8.52
CA LYS A 80 17.81 -2.84 8.71
C LYS A 80 17.52 -3.19 10.16
N ASP A 81 16.73 -4.23 10.36
CA ASP A 81 16.56 -4.90 11.65
C ASP A 81 17.80 -5.74 12.00
#